data_AF-A0A151QNM4-F1
#
_entry.id   AF-A0A151QNM4-F1
#
_cell.length_a   1.000
_cell.length_b   1.000
_cell.length_c   1.000
_cell.angle_alpha   90.00
_cell.angle_beta   90.00
_cell.angle_gamma   90.00
#
_symmetry.space_group_name_H-M   'P 1'
#
loop_
_entity.id
_entity.type
_entity.pdbx_description
1 polymer ?
#
loop_
_entity_poly.entity_id
_entity_poly.type
_entity_poly.pdbx_seq_one_letter_code
_entity_poly.pdbx_strand_id
1 'polypeptide(L)'
;GFFEFKFQNCSDLGMVLAAGLWNLDMDLLRLSLWKPDFNTKSHKNSFAQVWLLIIELPQEYWSARIILAIASTMGTLIALDRATL
;
A
#
# COMPACT_ATOMS: atom_id res chain seq x y z
N GLY A 1 13.22 9.52 1.19
CA GLY A 1 14.55 9.14 1.76
C GLY A 1 14.40 7.88 2.60
N PHE A 2 15.49 7.39 3.21
CA PHE A 2 15.44 6.25 4.14
C PHE A 2 15.85 6.69 5.54
N PHE A 3 15.20 6.14 6.56
CA PHE A 3 15.43 6.44 7.98
C PHE A 3 15.57 5.13 8.76
N GLU A 4 16.37 5.16 9.82
CA GLU A 4 16.51 4.05 10.76
C GLU A 4 15.89 4.45 12.10
N PHE A 5 15.05 3.57 12.65
CA PHE A 5 14.47 3.73 13.97
C PHE A 5 14.93 2.58 14.85
N LYS A 6 15.43 2.90 16.05
CA LYS A 6 15.81 1.91 17.06
C LYS A 6 14.83 1.97 18.22
N PHE A 7 14.21 0.84 18.51
CA PHE A 7 13.26 0.69 19.61
C PHE A 7 13.93 -0.07 20.75
N GLN A 8 13.66 0.35 21.98
CA GLN A 8 14.15 -0.36 23.18
C GLN A 8 13.28 -1.59 23.49
N ASN A 9 11.99 -1.54 23.12
CA ASN A 9 11.01 -2.57 23.44
C ASN A 9 10.39 -3.16 22.16
N CYS A 10 10.24 -4.49 22.12
CA CYS A 10 9.56 -5.17 21.02
C CYS A 10 8.07 -4.82 20.92
N SER A 11 7.43 -4.48 22.04
CA SER A 11 6.03 -4.05 22.07
C SER A 11 5.81 -2.77 21.27
N ASP A 12 6.69 -1.78 21.47
CA ASP A 12 6.61 -0.48 20.80
C ASP A 12 6.90 -0.63 19.30
N LEU A 13 7.89 -1.46 18.95
CA LEU A 13 8.15 -1.83 17.56
C LEU A 13 6.91 -2.46 16.90
N GLY A 14 6.25 -3.39 17.60
CA GLY A 14 5.04 -4.05 17.10
C GLY A 14 3.90 -3.06 16.85
N MET A 15 3.64 -2.14 17.78
CA MET A 15 2.62 -1.10 17.62
C MET A 15 2.93 -0.17 16.44
N VAL A 16 4.18 0.26 16.31
CA VAL A 16 4.60 1.14 15.22
C VAL A 16 4.52 0.45 13.85
N LEU A 17 4.91 -0.82 13.77
CA LEU A 17 4.76 -1.61 12.53
C LEU A 17 3.30 -1.88 12.18
N ALA A 18 2.43 -2.10 13.17
CA ALA A 18 1.00 -2.33 12.95
C ALA A 18 0.28 -1.09 12.38
N ALA A 19 0.75 0.12 12.70
CA ALA A 19 0.23 1.35 12.10
C ALA A 19 0.53 1.46 10.59
N GLY A 20 1.53 0.74 10.08
CA GLY A 20 1.77 0.56 8.64
C GLY A 20 2.32 1.81 7.95
N LEU A 21 1.45 2.55 7.27
CA LEU A 21 1.77 3.74 6.49
C LEU A 21 1.43 4.99 7.29
N TRP A 22 2.39 5.89 7.45
CA TRP A 22 2.19 7.14 8.18
C TRP A 22 2.07 8.29 7.19
N ASN A 23 0.98 9.06 7.32
CA ASN A 23 0.81 10.32 6.61
C ASN A 23 1.70 11.37 7.29
N LEU A 24 2.72 11.83 6.58
CA LEU A 24 3.39 13.10 6.88
C LEU A 24 2.70 14.17 6.03
N ASP A 25 2.65 15.42 6.52
CA ASP A 25 1.95 16.50 5.82
C ASP A 25 2.39 16.70 4.35
N MET A 26 3.61 16.27 4.01
CA MET A 26 4.19 16.40 2.68
C MET A 26 4.43 15.07 1.95
N ASP A 27 4.34 13.91 2.62
CA ASP A 27 4.63 12.60 2.01
C ASP A 27 4.15 11.40 2.83
N LEU A 28 4.28 10.20 2.29
CA LEU A 28 3.95 8.94 2.95
C LEU A 28 5.22 8.25 3.47
N LEU A 29 5.24 7.92 4.75
CA LEU A 29 6.30 7.11 5.36
C LEU A 29 5.84 5.66 5.51
N ARG A 30 6.55 4.74 4.83
CA ARG A 30 6.32 3.30 4.97
C ARG A 30 7.32 2.69 5.93
N LEU A 31 6.81 1.98 6.94
CA LEU A 31 7.63 1.30 7.93
C LEU A 31 7.79 -0.19 7.58
N SER A 32 8.96 -0.74 7.86
CA SER A 32 9.25 -2.17 7.68
C SER A 32 10.35 -2.61 8.65
N LEU A 33 10.41 -3.91 8.94
CA LEU A 33 11.46 -4.46 9.78
C LEU A 33 12.83 -4.29 9.10
N TRP A 34 13.85 -3.98 9.90
CA TRP A 34 15.22 -3.89 9.42
C TRP A 34 15.65 -5.19 8.73
N LYS A 35 16.29 -5.05 7.57
CA LYS A 35 16.90 -6.17 6.85
C LYS A 35 18.42 -5.99 6.86
N PRO A 36 19.20 -7.04 7.18
CA PRO A 36 20.65 -6.99 7.03
C PRO A 36 21.02 -6.69 5.57
N ASP A 37 22.16 -6.03 5.38
CA ASP A 37 22.68 -5.63 4.06
C ASP A 37 21.77 -4.69 3.26
N PHE A 38 20.94 -3.91 3.96
CA PHE A 38 20.10 -2.89 3.31
C PHE A 38 20.96 -1.84 2.59
N ASN A 39 20.81 -1.78 1.27
CA ASN A 39 21.50 -0.81 0.42
C ASN A 39 20.48 0.12 -0.26
N THR A 40 20.55 1.41 0.09
CA THR A 40 19.68 2.46 -0.43
C THR A 40 19.78 2.62 -1.95
N LYS A 41 20.92 2.27 -2.55
CA LYS A 41 21.16 2.36 -4.01
C LYS A 41 20.55 1.20 -4.78
N SER A 42 20.39 0.04 -4.15
CA SER A 42 19.79 -1.14 -4.78
C SER A 42 18.30 -1.30 -4.45
N HIS A 43 17.81 -0.60 -3.42
CA HIS A 43 16.40 -0.65 -3.04
C HIS A 43 15.54 0.05 -4.10
N LYS A 44 14.81 -0.75 -4.87
CA LYS A 44 13.77 -0.27 -5.78
C LYS A 44 12.42 -0.38 -5.07
N ASN A 45 11.66 0.70 -5.06
CA ASN A 45 10.29 0.65 -4.58
C ASN A 45 9.45 -0.16 -5.58
N SER A 46 9.18 -1.42 -5.28
CA SER A 46 8.46 -2.35 -6.17
C SER A 46 6.95 -2.38 -5.92
N PHE A 47 6.46 -1.62 -4.94
CA PHE A 47 5.06 -1.63 -4.54
C PHE A 47 4.52 -0.21 -4.40
N ALA A 48 3.50 0.12 -5.19
CA ALA A 48 2.73 1.33 -5.07
C ALA A 48 1.27 0.99 -4.78
N GLN A 49 0.63 1.76 -3.90
CA GLN A 49 -0.83 1.77 -3.80
C GLN A 49 -1.33 2.76 -4.84
N VAL A 50 -2.20 2.31 -5.74
CA VAL A 50 -2.73 3.12 -6.82
C VAL A 50 -4.25 3.07 -6.81
N TRP A 51 -4.87 4.20 -7.12
CA TRP A 51 -6.30 4.26 -7.42
C TRP A 51 -6.50 3.90 -8.89
N LEU A 52 -7.31 2.87 -9.15
CA LEU A 52 -7.71 2.51 -10.50
C LEU A 52 -8.99 3.25 -10.85
N LEU A 53 -8.92 4.13 -11.85
CA LEU A 53 -10.09 4.77 -12.44
C LEU A 53 -10.46 3.99 -13.71
N ILE A 54 -11.60 3.28 -13.67
CA ILE A 54 -12.14 2.59 -14.85
C ILE A 54 -13.12 3.56 -15.52
N ILE A 55 -12.78 3.98 -16.74
CA ILE A 55 -13.55 4.97 -17.51
C ILE A 55 -14.42 4.23 -18.53
N GLU A 56 -15.62 4.75 -18.78
CA GLU A 56 -16.55 4.27 -19.82
C GLU A 56 -16.94 2.78 -19.72
N LEU A 57 -16.89 2.17 -18.53
CA LEU A 57 -17.35 0.79 -18.38
C LEU A 57 -18.89 0.76 -18.50
N PRO A 58 -19.46 -0.03 -19.42
CA PRO A 58 -20.91 -0.10 -19.56
C PRO A 58 -21.59 -0.61 -18.28
N GLN A 59 -22.81 -0.14 -18.02
CA GLN A 59 -23.55 -0.44 -16.79
C GLN A 59 -23.75 -1.95 -16.55
N GLU A 60 -23.85 -2.77 -17.60
CA GLU A 60 -23.96 -4.23 -17.51
C GLU A 60 -22.73 -4.90 -16.87
N TYR A 61 -21.57 -4.25 -16.91
CA TYR A 61 -20.33 -4.72 -16.30
C TYR A 61 -20.09 -4.12 -14.90
N TRP A 62 -20.99 -3.25 -14.41
CA TRP A 62 -20.91 -2.59 -13.10
C TRP A 62 -21.35 -3.53 -11.97
N SER A 63 -20.71 -4.70 -11.88
CA SER A 63 -20.87 -5.64 -10.77
C SER A 63 -19.56 -5.78 -10.01
N ALA A 64 -19.65 -5.93 -8.68
CA ALA A 64 -18.49 -6.15 -7.83
C ALA A 64 -17.61 -7.29 -8.38
N ARG A 65 -18.20 -8.40 -8.81
CA ARG A 65 -17.44 -9.55 -9.36
C ARG A 65 -16.58 -9.17 -10.58
N ILE A 66 -17.10 -8.36 -11.48
CA ILE A 66 -16.41 -7.96 -12.72
C ILE A 66 -15.33 -6.93 -12.40
N ILE A 67 -15.67 -5.91 -11.60
CA ILE A 67 -14.73 -4.88 -11.17
C ILE A 67 -13.55 -5.50 -10.41
N LEU A 68 -13.82 -6.45 -9.51
CA LEU A 68 -12.79 -7.21 -8.79
C LEU A 68 -11.92 -8.03 -9.74
N ALA A 69 -12.50 -8.67 -10.76
CA ALA A 69 -11.73 -9.44 -11.74
C ALA A 69 -10.77 -8.53 -12.51
N ILE A 70 -11.22 -7.35 -12.97
CA ILE A 70 -10.37 -6.37 -13.66
C ILE A 70 -9.27 -5.87 -12.71
N ALA A 71 -9.61 -5.45 -11.50
CA ALA A 71 -8.62 -4.94 -10.55
C ALA A 71 -7.57 -6.00 -10.18
N SER A 72 -7.97 -7.27 -10.08
CA SER A 72 -7.07 -8.39 -9.73
C SER A 72 -5.98 -8.65 -10.78
N THR A 73 -6.18 -8.25 -12.04
CA THR A 73 -5.14 -8.39 -13.08
C THR A 73 -3.99 -7.42 -12.88
N MET A 74 -4.22 -6.31 -12.15
CA MET A 74 -3.21 -5.29 -11.90
C MET A 74 -2.45 -5.53 -10.59
N GLY A 75 -3.04 -6.23 -9.63
CA GLY A 75 -2.40 -6.58 -8.36
C GLY A 75 -3.39 -6.94 -7.26
N THR A 76 -2.91 -6.91 -6.02
CA THR A 76 -3.74 -7.16 -4.84
C THR A 76 -4.63 -5.96 -4.57
N LEU A 77 -5.95 -6.17 -4.63
CA LEU A 77 -6.91 -5.14 -4.27
C LEU A 77 -6.85 -4.83 -2.76
N ILE A 78 -6.88 -3.54 -2.43
CA ILE A 78 -6.82 -3.06 -1.03
C ILE A 78 -8.19 -2.54 -0.57
N ALA A 79 -8.87 -1.77 -1.41
CA ALA A 79 -10.18 -1.22 -1.13
C ALA A 79 -10.95 -0.97 -2.43
N LEU A 80 -12.28 -1.01 -2.34
CA LEU A 80 -13.20 -0.54 -3.38
C LEU A 80 -13.90 0.72 -2.87
N ASP A 81 -14.12 1.71 -3.73
CA ASP A 81 -14.80 2.93 -3.31
C ASP A 81 -16.28 2.65 -2.99
N ARG A 82 -16.85 3.41 -2.04
CA ARG A 82 -18.25 3.22 -1.63
C ARG A 82 -19.25 3.50 -2.75
N ALA A 83 -18.92 4.33 -3.73
CA ALA A 83 -19.79 4.57 -4.89
C ALA A 83 -19.73 3.44 -5.93
N THR A 84 -18.84 2.44 -5.76
CA THR A 84 -18.76 1.24 -6.60
C THR A 84 -19.33 -0.02 -5.93
N LEU A 85 -19.83 0.09 -4.69
CA LEU A 85 -20.61 -0.94 -3.98
C LEU A 85 -22.11 -0.75 -4.23
#